data_AF-F7QCH0-F1
#
_entry.id   AF-F7QCH0-F1
#
_cell.length_a   1.000
_cell.length_b   1.000
_cell.length_c   1.000
_cell.angle_alpha   90.00
_cell.angle_beta   90.00
_cell.angle_gamma   90.00
#
_symmetry.space_group_name_H-M   'P 1'
#
loop_
_entity.id
_entity.type
_entity.pdbx_description
1 polymer ?
#
loop_
_entity_poly.entity_id
_entity_poly.type
_entity_poly.pdbx_seq_one_letter_code
_entity_poly.pdbx_strand_id
1 'polypeptide(L)'
;MLTGDRLFRLAVLLVLGLVLGIAATGTIAAERVRYERIAPAEKAFVDVVLDLEQAIGQHNFAITARNEIGDAIRRRGHPNFADATIVHFCNLEYARRVIDIDPNYLLYMPCRIAVFEQAQRVHVASLLLPLDTGAPGFNTLAETINRQIREIIDASTMPIVAPVARRAR
;
A
#
# COMPACT_ATOMS: atom_id res chain seq x y z
N MET A 1 57.93 32.62 -13.10
CA MET A 1 57.05 31.69 -13.85
C MET A 1 56.54 30.51 -13.00
N LEU A 2 56.39 30.63 -11.67
CA LEU A 2 55.93 29.53 -10.77
C LEU A 2 54.58 29.78 -10.07
N THR A 3 54.00 30.98 -10.22
CA THR A 3 52.73 31.37 -9.56
C THR A 3 51.47 31.00 -10.36
N GLY A 4 51.57 30.98 -11.70
CA GLY A 4 50.43 30.64 -12.58
C GLY A 4 50.02 29.16 -12.52
N ASP A 5 50.98 28.26 -12.35
CA ASP A 5 50.72 26.81 -12.32
C ASP A 5 50.00 26.38 -11.02
N ARG A 6 50.25 27.08 -9.90
CA ARG A 6 49.54 26.83 -8.63
C ARG A 6 48.10 27.34 -8.66
N LEU A 7 47.86 28.52 -9.24
CA LEU A 7 46.49 29.05 -9.42
C LEU A 7 45.68 28.18 -10.38
N PHE A 8 46.29 27.70 -11.47
CA PHE A 8 45.64 26.83 -12.43
C PHE A 8 45.27 25.47 -11.82
N ARG A 9 46.17 24.85 -11.06
CA ARG A 9 45.88 23.59 -10.35
C ARG A 9 44.78 23.74 -9.28
N LEU A 10 44.76 24.85 -8.55
CA LEU A 10 43.70 25.15 -7.58
C LEU A 10 42.34 25.33 -8.26
N ALA A 11 42.30 26.04 -9.39
CA ALA A 11 41.08 26.20 -10.18
C ALA A 11 40.57 24.87 -10.75
N VAL A 12 41.47 24.02 -11.26
CA VAL A 12 41.12 22.69 -11.77
C VAL A 12 40.59 21.78 -10.67
N LEU A 13 41.19 21.79 -9.47
CA LEU A 13 40.69 21.01 -8.33
C LEU A 13 39.33 21.50 -7.82
N LEU A 14 39.09 22.81 -7.82
CA LEU A 14 37.78 23.40 -7.47
C LEU A 14 36.69 23.01 -8.48
N VAL A 15 37.00 23.06 -9.77
CA VAL A 15 36.07 22.66 -10.84
C VAL A 15 35.81 21.16 -10.79
N LEU A 16 36.82 20.33 -10.56
CA LEU A 16 36.66 18.87 -10.44
C LEU A 16 35.83 18.50 -9.20
N GLY A 17 36.06 19.18 -8.07
CA GLY A 17 35.25 19.04 -6.86
C GLY A 17 33.78 19.45 -7.06
N LEU A 18 33.53 20.53 -7.84
CA LEU A 18 32.19 20.98 -8.18
C LEU A 18 31.47 19.98 -9.12
N VAL A 19 32.17 19.43 -10.11
CA VAL A 19 31.62 18.44 -11.06
C VAL A 19 31.30 17.12 -10.36
N LEU A 20 32.14 16.67 -9.41
CA LEU A 20 31.86 15.47 -8.60
C LEU A 20 30.71 15.66 -7.61
N GLY A 21 30.49 16.88 -7.11
CA GLY A 21 29.38 17.19 -6.21
C GLY A 21 27.99 17.12 -6.85
N ILE A 22 27.89 17.27 -8.18
CA ILE A 22 26.60 17.26 -8.91
C ILE A 22 26.07 15.83 -9.15
N ALA A 23 26.92 14.80 -9.06
CA ALA A 23 26.54 13.41 -9.37
C ALA A 23 25.76 12.69 -8.24
N ALA A 24 25.55 13.33 -7.09
CA ALA A 24 24.86 12.72 -5.94
C ALA A 24 23.34 13.03 -5.89
N THR A 25 22.70 13.30 -7.03
CA THR A 25 21.23 13.24 -7.11
C THR A 25 20.82 11.78 -7.10
N GLY A 26 20.75 11.21 -5.89
CA GLY A 26 20.16 9.91 -5.66
C GLY A 26 18.77 9.88 -6.29
N THR A 27 18.57 8.96 -7.22
CA THR A 27 17.25 8.58 -7.70
C THR A 27 16.50 8.00 -6.51
N ILE A 28 15.67 8.81 -5.87
CA ILE A 28 14.70 8.31 -4.89
C ILE A 28 13.73 7.46 -5.70
N ALA A 29 13.91 6.14 -5.67
CA ALA A 29 12.90 5.22 -6.18
C ALA A 29 11.58 5.58 -5.49
N ALA A 30 10.53 5.86 -6.26
CA ALA A 30 9.25 6.28 -5.72
C ALA A 30 8.68 5.19 -4.79
N GLU A 31 8.85 5.37 -3.49
CA GLU A 31 8.26 4.50 -2.47
C GLU A 31 6.73 4.65 -2.55
N ARG A 32 6.02 3.52 -2.68
CA ARG A 32 4.55 3.56 -2.72
C ARG A 32 4.01 4.04 -1.38
N VAL A 33 3.06 4.96 -1.44
CA VAL A 33 2.42 5.52 -0.25
C VAL A 33 1.70 4.40 0.53
N ARG A 34 2.12 4.16 1.77
CA ARG A 34 1.45 3.25 2.71
C ARG A 34 0.27 3.96 3.37
N TYR A 35 -0.88 3.28 3.43
CA TYR A 35 -2.02 3.69 4.24
C TYR A 35 -2.34 2.60 5.25
N GLU A 36 -2.60 2.99 6.49
CA GLU A 36 -2.77 2.07 7.61
C GLU A 36 -3.77 2.61 8.64
N ARG A 37 -4.50 1.68 9.24
CA ARG A 37 -5.32 1.87 10.44
C ARG A 37 -5.07 0.75 11.43
N ILE A 38 -5.31 1.07 12.69
CA ILE A 38 -5.25 0.11 13.80
C ILE A 38 -6.68 -0.04 14.31
N ALA A 39 -7.19 -1.26 14.33
CA ALA A 39 -8.53 -1.55 14.85
C ALA A 39 -8.60 -1.27 16.37
N PRO A 40 -9.81 -1.05 16.94
CA PRO A 40 -10.05 -0.96 18.38
C PRO A 40 -9.50 -2.18 19.14
N ALA A 41 -9.17 -2.01 20.42
CA ALA A 41 -8.48 -3.03 21.22
C ALA A 41 -9.29 -4.32 21.35
N GLU A 42 -10.60 -4.14 21.44
CA GLU A 42 -11.62 -5.13 21.69
C GLU A 42 -12.06 -5.89 20.44
N LYS A 43 -11.66 -5.43 19.24
CA LYS A 43 -12.07 -6.03 17.98
C LYS A 43 -11.12 -7.17 17.62
N ALA A 44 -11.64 -8.39 17.50
CA ALA A 44 -10.82 -9.55 17.21
C ALA A 44 -10.30 -9.53 15.76
N PHE A 45 -9.16 -10.19 15.53
CA PHE A 45 -8.56 -10.29 14.20
C PHE A 45 -9.55 -10.80 13.13
N VAL A 46 -10.29 -11.87 13.46
CA VAL A 46 -11.28 -12.48 12.56
C VAL A 46 -12.42 -11.52 12.21
N ASP A 47 -12.87 -10.69 13.15
CA ASP A 47 -13.93 -9.70 12.92
C ASP A 47 -13.44 -8.58 11.99
N VAL A 48 -12.18 -8.14 12.15
CA VAL A 48 -11.56 -7.17 11.24
C VAL A 48 -11.46 -7.73 9.82
N VAL A 49 -11.06 -8.98 9.66
CA VAL A 49 -11.00 -9.64 8.34
C VAL A 49 -12.40 -9.75 7.73
N LEU A 50 -13.41 -10.14 8.50
CA LEU A 50 -14.79 -10.25 8.02
C LEU A 50 -15.35 -8.88 7.58
N ASP A 51 -15.18 -7.85 8.40
CA ASP A 51 -15.63 -6.49 8.09
C ASP A 51 -14.89 -5.91 6.87
N LEU A 52 -13.59 -6.21 6.74
CA LEU A 52 -12.81 -5.86 5.57
C LEU A 52 -13.40 -6.48 4.30
N GLU A 53 -13.72 -7.77 4.32
CA GLU A 53 -14.30 -8.48 3.18
C GLU A 53 -15.70 -7.97 2.82
N GLN A 54 -16.51 -7.66 3.83
CA GLN A 54 -17.80 -7.03 3.62
C GLN A 54 -17.65 -5.65 2.97
N ALA A 55 -16.74 -4.81 3.48
CA ALA A 55 -16.47 -3.49 2.91
C ALA A 55 -15.98 -3.59 1.46
N ILE A 56 -15.06 -4.52 1.16
CA ILE A 56 -14.62 -4.80 -0.23
C ILE A 56 -15.83 -5.06 -1.14
N GLY A 57 -16.75 -5.93 -0.72
CA GLY A 57 -17.97 -6.23 -1.47
C GLY A 57 -18.89 -5.02 -1.65
N GLN A 58 -19.06 -4.20 -0.62
CA GLN A 58 -19.87 -2.97 -0.66
C GLN A 58 -19.34 -1.93 -1.67
N HIS A 59 -18.02 -1.92 -1.90
CA HIS A 59 -17.39 -1.08 -2.93
C HIS A 59 -17.36 -1.73 -4.33
N ASN A 60 -18.12 -2.82 -4.53
CA ASN A 60 -18.23 -3.55 -5.81
C ASN A 60 -16.88 -4.11 -6.29
N PHE A 61 -16.07 -4.60 -5.36
CA PHE A 61 -14.90 -5.41 -5.66
C PHE A 61 -15.18 -6.88 -5.36
N ALA A 62 -14.63 -7.78 -6.17
CA ALA A 62 -14.68 -9.22 -5.92
C ALA A 62 -13.38 -9.68 -5.25
N ILE A 63 -13.50 -10.48 -4.19
CA ILE A 63 -12.35 -11.14 -3.56
C ILE A 63 -11.84 -12.23 -4.50
N THR A 64 -10.55 -12.19 -4.83
CA THR A 64 -9.91 -13.13 -5.76
C THR A 64 -9.07 -14.18 -5.05
N ALA A 65 -8.49 -13.85 -3.90
CA ALA A 65 -7.71 -14.79 -3.08
C ALA A 65 -7.58 -14.29 -1.64
N ARG A 66 -7.28 -15.23 -0.74
CA ARG A 66 -6.86 -14.98 0.65
C ARG A 66 -5.56 -15.72 0.89
N ASN A 67 -4.55 -15.01 1.40
CA ASN A 67 -3.30 -15.62 1.82
C ASN A 67 -3.23 -15.59 3.34
N GLU A 68 -3.52 -16.72 3.98
CA GLU A 68 -3.44 -16.91 5.44
C GLU A 68 -1.97 -17.15 5.85
N ILE A 69 -1.16 -16.08 5.79
CA ILE A 69 0.29 -16.13 6.01
C ILE A 69 0.62 -16.63 7.41
N GLY A 70 -0.06 -16.13 8.44
CA GLY A 70 0.19 -16.51 9.84
C GLY A 70 0.00 -18.01 10.04
N ASP A 71 -1.12 -18.56 9.56
CA ASP A 71 -1.41 -19.98 9.62
C ASP A 71 -0.43 -20.83 8.79
N ALA A 72 -0.07 -20.37 7.59
CA ALA A 72 0.95 -21.03 6.78
C ALA A 72 2.33 -21.09 7.47
N ILE A 73 2.70 -20.08 8.24
CA ILE A 73 3.94 -20.06 9.03
C ILE A 73 3.83 -20.98 10.24
N ARG A 74 2.69 -20.97 10.95
CA ARG A 74 2.45 -21.90 12.08
C ARG A 74 2.59 -23.36 11.69
N ARG A 75 1.99 -23.75 10.55
CA ARG A 75 2.11 -25.11 9.99
C ARG A 75 3.55 -25.52 9.64
N ARG A 76 4.48 -24.57 9.51
CA ARG A 76 5.89 -24.82 9.20
C ARG A 76 6.81 -24.84 10.44
N GLY A 77 6.25 -24.94 11.64
CA GLY A 77 7.02 -25.12 12.87
C GLY A 77 7.18 -23.87 13.72
N HIS A 78 6.40 -22.82 13.46
CA HIS A 78 6.38 -21.59 14.25
C HIS A 78 5.01 -21.41 14.94
N PRO A 79 4.63 -22.26 15.91
CA PRO A 79 3.25 -22.38 16.40
C PRO A 79 2.69 -21.09 17.03
N ASN A 80 3.57 -20.23 17.56
CA ASN A 80 3.19 -18.96 18.21
C ASN A 80 3.26 -17.76 17.26
N PHE A 81 3.35 -17.98 15.94
CA PHE A 81 3.38 -16.89 14.97
C PHE A 81 2.01 -16.20 14.92
N ALA A 82 2.02 -14.87 15.01
CA ALA A 82 0.84 -14.03 15.09
C ALA A 82 -0.02 -14.11 13.84
N ASP A 83 -1.30 -13.74 13.95
CA ASP A 83 -2.20 -13.78 12.80
C ASP A 83 -1.81 -12.73 11.75
N ALA A 84 -1.83 -13.16 10.48
CA ALA A 84 -1.49 -12.34 9.33
C ALA A 84 -2.18 -12.89 8.09
N THR A 85 -3.00 -12.07 7.44
CA THR A 85 -3.78 -12.41 6.26
C THR A 85 -3.64 -11.31 5.22
N ILE A 86 -3.45 -11.67 3.95
CA ILE A 86 -3.52 -10.74 2.83
C ILE A 86 -4.78 -11.06 2.02
N VAL A 87 -5.68 -10.10 1.91
CA VAL A 87 -6.89 -10.21 1.08
C VAL A 87 -6.59 -9.57 -0.28
N HIS A 88 -6.82 -10.35 -1.35
CA HIS A 88 -6.67 -9.89 -2.74
C HIS A 88 -8.05 -9.67 -3.33
N PHE A 89 -8.25 -8.54 -4.01
CA PHE A 89 -9.53 -8.20 -4.60
C PHE A 89 -9.38 -7.34 -5.85
N CYS A 90 -10.37 -7.38 -6.73
CA CYS A 90 -10.34 -6.69 -8.00
C CYS A 90 -11.75 -6.27 -8.44
N ASN A 91 -11.82 -5.15 -9.17
CA ASN A 91 -13.00 -4.75 -9.92
C ASN A 91 -12.67 -4.95 -11.40
N LEU A 92 -13.41 -5.83 -12.08
CA LEU A 92 -13.11 -6.23 -13.45
C LEU A 92 -13.25 -5.09 -14.46
N GLU A 93 -14.13 -4.12 -14.19
CA GLU A 93 -14.27 -2.94 -15.03
C GLU A 93 -13.07 -2.00 -14.90
N TYR A 94 -12.54 -1.82 -13.69
CA TYR A 94 -11.27 -1.13 -13.51
C TYR A 94 -10.11 -1.88 -14.15
N ALA A 95 -10.05 -3.21 -14.02
CA ALA A 95 -9.00 -4.01 -14.64
C ALA A 95 -8.99 -3.86 -16.17
N ARG A 96 -10.17 -3.94 -16.81
CA ARG A 96 -10.34 -3.67 -18.24
C ARG A 96 -9.79 -2.30 -18.62
N ARG A 97 -10.23 -1.25 -17.91
CA ARG A 97 -9.77 0.13 -18.16
C ARG A 97 -8.27 0.30 -17.99
N VAL A 98 -7.64 -0.36 -17.01
CA VAL A 98 -6.19 -0.33 -16.82
C VAL A 98 -5.48 -0.97 -18.02
N ILE A 99 -5.94 -2.14 -18.48
CA ILE A 99 -5.38 -2.84 -19.64
C ILE A 99 -5.51 -2.00 -20.91
N ASP A 100 -6.66 -1.33 -21.10
CA ASP A 100 -6.90 -0.44 -22.24
C ASP A 100 -5.98 0.79 -22.24
N ILE A 101 -5.53 1.25 -21.06
CA ILE A 101 -4.57 2.37 -20.93
C ILE A 101 -3.15 1.90 -21.25
N ASP A 102 -2.65 0.93 -20.48
CA ASP A 102 -1.36 0.28 -20.71
C ASP A 102 -1.34 -1.05 -19.90
N PRO A 103 -1.19 -2.21 -20.55
CA PRO A 103 -1.09 -3.51 -19.88
C PRO A 103 0.02 -3.61 -18.82
N ASN A 104 1.08 -2.81 -18.87
CA ASN A 104 2.14 -2.81 -17.86
C ASN A 104 1.60 -2.47 -16.46
N TYR A 105 0.50 -1.72 -16.36
CA TYR A 105 -0.14 -1.41 -15.10
C TYR A 105 -0.86 -2.61 -14.45
N LEU A 106 -0.97 -3.77 -15.13
CA LEU A 106 -1.41 -5.04 -14.52
C LEU A 106 -0.57 -5.43 -13.30
N LEU A 107 0.69 -5.00 -13.22
CA LEU A 107 1.57 -5.27 -12.08
C LEU A 107 1.07 -4.66 -10.76
N TYR A 108 0.18 -3.68 -10.83
CA TYR A 108 -0.49 -3.09 -9.67
C TYR A 108 -1.78 -3.81 -9.26
N MET A 109 -2.15 -4.87 -9.97
CA MET A 109 -3.38 -5.65 -9.73
C MET A 109 -3.07 -7.11 -9.33
N PRO A 110 -3.98 -7.79 -8.62
CA PRO A 110 -5.15 -7.24 -7.91
C PRO A 110 -4.75 -6.28 -6.77
N CYS A 111 -5.72 -5.53 -6.23
CA CYS A 111 -5.53 -4.75 -5.01
C CYS A 111 -5.28 -5.70 -3.83
N ARG A 112 -4.49 -5.26 -2.84
CA ARG A 112 -4.07 -6.08 -1.70
C ARG A 112 -4.18 -5.28 -0.41
N ILE A 113 -4.90 -5.80 0.57
CA ILE A 113 -4.91 -5.27 1.94
C ILE A 113 -4.38 -6.37 2.87
N ALA A 114 -3.39 -6.01 3.69
CA ALA A 114 -2.85 -6.88 4.73
C ALA A 114 -3.53 -6.57 6.06
N VAL A 115 -4.01 -7.61 6.74
CA VAL A 115 -4.48 -7.59 8.12
C VAL A 115 -3.47 -8.40 8.94
N PHE A 116 -2.85 -7.81 9.95
CA PHE A 116 -1.83 -8.51 10.74
C PHE A 116 -1.82 -8.03 12.19
N GLU A 117 -1.43 -8.93 13.09
CA GLU A 117 -1.24 -8.58 14.49
C GLU A 117 0.18 -8.07 14.74
N GLN A 118 0.28 -6.93 15.43
CA GLN A 118 1.55 -6.38 15.90
C GLN A 118 1.31 -5.69 17.25
N ALA A 119 2.19 -5.93 18.23
CA ALA A 119 2.07 -5.36 19.57
C ALA A 119 0.65 -5.49 20.19
N GLN A 120 0.06 -6.68 20.07
CA GLN A 120 -1.29 -7.00 20.55
C GLN A 120 -2.41 -6.12 19.95
N ARG A 121 -2.18 -5.56 18.76
CA ARG A 121 -3.16 -4.78 18.00
C ARG A 121 -3.33 -5.37 16.61
N VAL A 122 -4.53 -5.25 16.06
CA VAL A 122 -4.82 -5.63 14.67
C VAL A 122 -4.60 -4.41 13.77
N HIS A 123 -3.66 -4.54 12.84
CA HIS A 123 -3.31 -3.54 11.83
C HIS A 123 -3.96 -3.91 10.50
N VAL A 124 -4.49 -2.92 9.79
CA VAL A 124 -5.02 -3.05 8.44
C VAL A 124 -4.30 -2.04 7.54
N ALA A 125 -3.56 -2.53 6.56
CA ALA A 125 -2.70 -1.69 5.73
C ALA A 125 -2.67 -2.09 4.25
N SER A 126 -2.42 -1.10 3.40
CA SER A 126 -2.20 -1.27 1.97
C SER A 126 -1.10 -0.34 1.47
N LEU A 127 -0.45 -0.75 0.38
CA LEU A 127 0.27 0.18 -0.48
C LEU A 127 -0.72 0.73 -1.51
N LEU A 128 -0.74 2.05 -1.66
CA LEU A 128 -1.60 2.73 -2.62
C LEU A 128 -0.97 2.72 -4.02
N LEU A 129 -1.83 2.84 -5.03
CA LEU A 129 -1.44 2.96 -6.43
C LEU A 129 -0.70 4.29 -6.66
N PRO A 130 0.32 4.33 -7.53
CA PRO A 130 1.02 5.58 -7.83
C PRO A 130 0.10 6.56 -8.56
N LEU A 131 0.26 7.85 -8.25
CA LEU A 131 -0.54 8.94 -8.83
C LEU A 131 0.24 9.81 -9.83
N ASP A 132 1.55 9.62 -9.91
CA ASP A 132 2.44 10.37 -10.80
C ASP A 132 3.15 9.41 -11.76
N THR A 133 2.36 8.79 -12.64
CA THR A 133 2.86 7.96 -13.73
C THR A 133 2.81 8.70 -15.05
N GLY A 134 3.52 8.19 -16.06
CA GLY A 134 3.46 8.71 -17.43
C GLY A 134 2.10 8.57 -18.14
N ALA A 135 1.11 7.93 -17.51
CA ALA A 135 -0.24 7.76 -18.05
C ALA A 135 -1.29 8.49 -17.20
N PRO A 136 -1.72 9.70 -17.60
CA PRO A 136 -2.73 10.47 -16.86
C PRO A 136 -4.04 9.70 -16.65
N GLY A 137 -4.45 8.90 -17.63
CA GLY A 137 -5.65 8.05 -17.51
C GLY A 137 -5.53 7.01 -16.39
N PHE A 138 -4.34 6.47 -16.16
CA PHE A 138 -4.08 5.57 -15.04
C PHE A 138 -4.10 6.35 -13.72
N ASN A 139 -3.49 7.53 -13.67
CA ASN A 139 -3.43 8.37 -12.46
C ASN A 139 -4.85 8.71 -11.94
N THR A 140 -5.77 9.13 -12.82
CA THR A 140 -7.18 9.40 -12.46
C THR A 140 -7.90 8.16 -11.93
N LEU A 141 -7.64 6.99 -12.52
CA LEU A 141 -8.23 5.74 -12.05
C LEU A 141 -7.63 5.33 -10.69
N ALA A 142 -6.32 5.50 -10.54
CA ALA A 142 -5.58 5.26 -9.31
C ALA A 142 -6.08 6.13 -8.15
N GLU A 143 -6.39 7.41 -8.37
CA GLU A 143 -7.02 8.28 -7.37
C GLU A 143 -8.34 7.72 -6.86
N THR A 144 -9.19 7.25 -7.78
CA THR A 144 -10.49 6.67 -7.46
C THR A 144 -10.34 5.38 -6.65
N ILE A 145 -9.51 4.46 -7.13
CA ILE A 145 -9.25 3.19 -6.45
C ILE A 145 -8.61 3.43 -5.08
N ASN A 146 -7.65 4.35 -4.98
CA ASN A 146 -6.98 4.68 -3.73
C ASN A 146 -7.95 5.31 -2.71
N ARG A 147 -8.94 6.08 -3.15
CA ARG A 147 -10.00 6.56 -2.26
C ARG A 147 -10.81 5.39 -1.71
N GLN A 148 -11.26 4.48 -2.57
CA GLN A 148 -12.04 3.31 -2.16
C GLN A 148 -11.24 2.37 -1.24
N ILE A 149 -9.94 2.16 -1.48
CA ILE A 149 -9.07 1.38 -0.58
C ILE A 149 -9.03 2.00 0.82
N ARG A 150 -8.92 3.33 0.92
CA ARG A 150 -8.93 4.01 2.22
C ARG A 150 -10.28 3.84 2.93
N GLU A 151 -11.38 4.03 2.22
CA GLU A 151 -12.74 3.84 2.74
C GLU A 151 -12.96 2.41 3.25
N ILE A 152 -12.52 1.40 2.49
CA ILE A 152 -12.56 -0.02 2.87
C ILE A 152 -11.77 -0.26 4.16
N ILE A 153 -10.54 0.26 4.26
CA ILE A 153 -9.68 0.11 5.44
C ILE A 153 -10.32 0.81 6.65
N ASP A 154 -10.81 2.03 6.47
CA ASP A 154 -11.46 2.80 7.54
C ASP A 154 -12.70 2.06 8.06
N ALA A 155 -13.57 1.57 7.17
CA ALA A 155 -14.75 0.79 7.54
C ALA A 155 -14.41 -0.49 8.33
N SER A 156 -13.39 -1.24 7.88
CA SER A 156 -12.96 -2.47 8.55
C SER A 156 -12.41 -2.26 9.97
N THR A 157 -11.99 -1.03 10.28
CA THR A 157 -11.42 -0.65 11.58
C THR A 157 -12.37 0.16 12.44
N MET A 158 -13.63 0.31 12.06
CA MET A 158 -14.64 0.92 12.92
C MET A 158 -14.98 0.02 14.13
N PRO A 159 -15.38 0.61 15.27
CA PRO A 159 -15.90 -0.15 16.40
C PRO A 159 -17.11 -1.00 16.02
N ILE A 160 -17.29 -2.14 16.69
CA ILE A 160 -18.47 -2.98 16.52
C ILE A 160 -19.68 -2.19 17.03
N VAL A 161 -20.51 -1.69 16.11
CA VAL A 161 -21.78 -1.06 16.50
C VAL A 161 -22.70 -2.18 16.98
N ALA A 162 -23.09 -2.14 18.26
CA ALA A 162 -24.07 -3.07 18.81
C ALA A 162 -25.33 -3.09 17.93
N PRO A 163 -25.95 -4.26 17.68
CA PRO A 163 -27.11 -4.35 16.80
C PRO A 163 -28.19 -3.40 17.30
N VAL A 164 -28.74 -2.59 16.39
CA VAL A 164 -29.93 -1.77 16.65
C VAL A 164 -30.99 -2.70 17.19
N ALA A 165 -31.32 -2.57 18.48
CA ALA A 165 -32.43 -3.27 19.09
C ALA A 165 -33.66 -2.96 18.23
N ARG A 166 -34.15 -3.97 17.50
CA ARG A 166 -35.36 -3.82 16.69
C ARG A 166 -36.47 -3.40 17.66
N ARG A 167 -36.93 -2.15 17.56
CA ARG A 167 -38.17 -1.75 18.21
C ARG A 167 -39.27 -2.61 17.60
N ALA A 168 -39.79 -3.55 18.39
CA ALA A 168 -41.06 -4.19 18.09
C ALA A 168 -42.09 -3.07 17.82
N ARG A 169 -42.64 -3.07 16.60
CA ARG A 169 -43.89 -2.40 16.28
C ARG A 169 -44.91 -3.47 15.99
#